data_AF-A0A1E5V744-F1
#
_entry.id   AF-A0A1E5V744-F1
#
_cell.length_a   1.000
_cell.length_b   1.000
_cell.length_c   1.000
_cell.angle_alpha   90.00
_cell.angle_beta   90.00
_cell.angle_gamma   90.00
#
_symmetry.space_group_name_H-M   'P 1'
#
loop_
_entity.id
_entity.type
_entity.pdbx_description
1 polymer ?
#
loop_
_entity_poly.entity_id
_entity_poly.type
_entity_poly.pdbx_seq_one_letter_code
_entity_poly.pdbx_strand_id
1 'polypeptide(L)'
;MHSCSNLSGDPVVITAPSLEYLEMGIPHGCYSNGISVRVTASLVKASIALVSEEAFSLENQRRLLVDLCNVPDLELINFQTKLIVSMSLLSSFG
;
A
#
# COMPACT_ATOMS: atom_id res chain seq x y z
N MET A 1 -4.68 -12.70 15.73
CA MET A 1 -4.48 -12.27 14.33
C MET A 1 -5.78 -12.55 13.58
N HIS A 2 -6.44 -11.52 13.03
CA HIS A 2 -7.59 -11.69 12.14
C HIS A 2 -7.09 -11.68 10.70
N SER A 3 -7.32 -12.76 9.94
CA SER A 3 -7.00 -12.82 8.52
C SER A 3 -8.27 -12.55 7.71
N CYS A 4 -8.26 -11.48 6.91
CA CYS A 4 -9.35 -11.16 5.99
C CYS A 4 -9.02 -11.70 4.60
N SER A 5 -9.76 -12.70 4.12
CA SER A 5 -9.67 -13.17 2.73
C SER A 5 -10.87 -12.64 1.94
N ASN A 6 -10.59 -11.84 0.90
CA ASN A 6 -11.61 -11.36 -0.02
C ASN A 6 -11.66 -12.30 -1.24
N LEU A 7 -12.79 -12.99 -1.43
CA LEU A 7 -13.06 -13.85 -2.58
C LEU A 7 -13.73 -13.08 -3.73
N SER A 8 -14.04 -11.80 -3.53
CA SER A 8 -14.56 -10.94 -4.60
C SER A 8 -13.43 -10.56 -5.55
N GLY A 9 -13.75 -10.40 -6.84
CA GLY A 9 -12.87 -9.82 -7.85
C GLY A 9 -12.42 -8.38 -7.57
N ASP A 10 -12.81 -7.81 -6.42
CA ASP A 10 -12.55 -6.43 -6.02
C ASP A 10 -11.27 -6.28 -5.18
N PRO A 11 -10.62 -5.10 -5.22
CA PRO A 11 -9.50 -4.78 -4.34
C PRO A 11 -9.94 -4.80 -2.87
N VAL A 12 -9.01 -5.19 -1.98
CA VAL A 12 -9.25 -5.11 -0.54
C VAL A 12 -9.10 -3.66 -0.09
N VAL A 13 -10.17 -3.11 0.48
CA VAL A 13 -10.18 -1.73 0.97
C VAL A 13 -9.96 -1.71 2.47
N ILE A 14 -8.89 -1.05 2.90
CA ILE A 14 -8.59 -0.81 4.30
C ILE A 14 -9.06 0.60 4.64
N THR A 15 -10.01 0.69 5.57
CA THR A 15 -10.53 1.96 6.08
C THR A 15 -10.33 1.99 7.59
N ALA A 16 -9.47 2.88 8.06
CA ALA A 16 -9.18 3.02 9.49
C ALA A 16 -8.91 4.50 9.81
N PRO A 17 -9.98 5.28 10.09
CA PRO A 17 -9.91 6.74 10.06
C PRO A 17 -9.11 7.39 11.21
N SER A 18 -8.78 6.63 12.26
CA SER A 18 -8.00 7.10 13.41
C SER A 18 -6.73 6.25 13.61
N LEU A 19 -6.29 5.53 12.58
CA LEU A 19 -5.11 4.69 12.66
C LEU A 19 -3.85 5.54 12.52
N GLU A 20 -2.96 5.47 13.50
CA GLU A 20 -1.68 6.20 13.48
C GLU A 20 -0.54 5.36 12.90
N TYR A 21 -0.61 4.03 13.06
CA TYR A 21 0.38 3.09 12.57
C TYR A 21 -0.27 1.92 11.83
N LEU A 22 0.22 1.65 10.62
CA LEU A 22 -0.18 0.51 9.80
C LEU A 22 1.00 -0.44 9.61
N GLU A 23 0.85 -1.70 10.00
CA GLU A 23 1.80 -2.76 9.70
C GLU A 23 1.11 -3.87 8.92
N MET A 24 1.66 -4.25 7.76
CA MET A 24 1.03 -5.23 6.89
C MET A 24 2.05 -6.12 6.16
N GLY A 25 1.88 -7.43 6.28
CA GLY A 25 2.51 -8.41 5.40
C GLY A 25 1.54 -8.86 4.31
N ILE A 26 1.96 -8.77 3.06
CA ILE A 26 1.20 -9.22 1.88
C ILE A 26 1.71 -10.64 1.51
N PRO A 27 0.94 -11.70 1.78
CA PRO A 27 1.34 -13.08 1.47
C PRO A 27 1.27 -13.36 -0.03
N HIS A 28 1.99 -14.40 -0.46
CA HIS A 28 1.92 -14.90 -1.83
C HIS A 28 0.49 -15.34 -2.21
N GLY A 29 0.06 -14.95 -3.41
CA GLY A 29 -1.24 -15.34 -3.98
C GLY A 29 -2.46 -14.64 -3.36
N CYS A 30 -2.25 -13.71 -2.42
CA CYS A 30 -3.33 -12.89 -1.85
C CYS A 30 -3.47 -11.56 -2.60
N TYR A 31 -4.66 -10.96 -2.53
CA TYR A 31 -4.93 -9.61 -3.03
C TYR A 31 -4.55 -9.41 -4.50
N SER A 32 -4.88 -10.38 -5.36
CA SER A 32 -4.63 -10.32 -6.81
C SER A 32 -5.23 -9.06 -7.46
N ASN A 33 -6.36 -8.59 -6.92
CA ASN A 33 -7.06 -7.40 -7.40
C ASN A 33 -6.56 -6.10 -6.74
N GLY A 34 -5.53 -6.20 -5.90
CA GLY A 34 -4.89 -5.08 -5.23
C GLY A 34 -5.43 -4.81 -3.82
N ILE A 35 -4.79 -3.83 -3.19
CA ILE A 35 -5.14 -3.30 -1.88
C ILE A 35 -5.27 -1.79 -2.05
N SER A 36 -6.33 -1.22 -1.53
CA SER A 36 -6.49 0.22 -1.42
C SER A 36 -6.56 0.63 0.04
N VAL A 37 -5.75 1.61 0.42
CA VAL A 37 -5.70 2.13 1.78
C VAL A 37 -6.32 3.52 1.77
N ARG A 38 -7.49 3.66 2.38
CA ARG A 38 -8.09 4.97 2.59
C ARG A 38 -7.46 5.59 3.82
N VAL A 39 -6.29 6.18 3.61
CA VAL A 39 -5.52 6.85 4.64
C VAL A 39 -6.21 8.16 5.02
N THR A 40 -6.39 8.38 6.31
CA THR A 40 -6.75 9.69 6.86
C THR A 40 -5.49 10.41 7.34
N ALA A 41 -5.60 11.72 7.60
CA ALA A 41 -4.48 12.54 8.07
C ALA A 41 -3.84 12.05 9.40
N SER A 42 -4.44 11.07 10.07
CA SER A 42 -3.93 10.49 11.32
C SER A 42 -2.81 9.47 11.11
N LEU A 43 -2.66 8.88 9.93
CA LEU A 43 -1.65 7.84 9.70
C LEU A 43 -0.27 8.47 9.52
N VAL A 44 0.57 8.32 10.54
CA VAL A 44 1.93 8.89 10.57
C VAL A 44 2.98 7.88 10.15
N LYS A 45 2.70 6.59 10.26
CA LYS A 45 3.66 5.54 9.94
C LYS A 45 2.99 4.34 9.28
N ALA A 46 3.64 3.80 8.26
CA ALA A 46 3.23 2.56 7.61
C ALA A 46 4.45 1.70 7.28
N SER A 47 4.38 0.40 7.61
CA SER A 47 5.37 -0.60 7.21
C SER A 47 4.67 -1.72 6.46
N ILE A 48 5.04 -1.91 5.18
CA ILE A 48 4.41 -2.90 4.32
C ILE A 48 5.47 -3.81 3.73
N ALA A 49 5.30 -5.11 3.93
CA ALA A 49 6.21 -6.13 3.44
C ALA A 49 5.53 -7.01 2.39
N LEU A 50 6.14 -7.14 1.22
CA LEU A 50 5.82 -8.21 0.28
C LEU A 50 6.55 -9.48 0.71
N VAL A 51 5.80 -10.53 1.06
CA VAL A 51 6.39 -11.82 1.45
C VAL A 51 6.90 -12.57 0.20
N SER A 52 6.36 -12.24 -0.98
CA SER A 52 6.83 -12.75 -2.28
C SER A 52 6.64 -11.70 -3.36
N GLU A 53 7.69 -11.42 -4.13
CA GLU A 53 7.69 -10.38 -5.16
C GLU A 53 6.81 -10.70 -6.37
N GLU A 54 6.59 -11.97 -6.67
CA GLU A 54 5.98 -12.42 -7.93
C GLU A 54 4.46 -12.32 -7.94
N ALA A 55 3.82 -12.27 -6.76
CA ALA A 55 2.37 -12.35 -6.65
C ALA A 55 1.65 -10.99 -6.67
N PHE A 56 2.34 -9.89 -6.34
CA PHE A 56 1.72 -8.57 -6.26
C PHE A 56 2.16 -7.71 -7.45
N SER A 57 1.26 -7.57 -8.43
CA SER A 57 1.56 -6.89 -9.69
C SER A 57 2.10 -5.47 -9.49
N LEU A 58 2.96 -5.02 -10.42
CA LEU A 58 3.51 -3.64 -10.39
C LEU A 58 2.40 -2.58 -10.39
N GLU A 59 1.26 -2.85 -11.03
CA GLU A 59 0.10 -1.97 -11.01
C GLU A 59 -0.50 -1.84 -9.60
N ASN A 60 -0.65 -2.97 -8.90
CA ASN A 60 -1.15 -2.97 -7.53
C ASN A 60 -0.15 -2.33 -6.56
N GLN A 61 1.15 -2.54 -6.75
CA GLN A 61 2.20 -1.82 -6.01
C GLN A 61 2.04 -0.30 -6.20
N ARG A 62 1.90 0.17 -7.44
CA ARG A 62 1.72 1.61 -7.73
C ARG A 62 0.47 2.19 -7.10
N ARG A 63 -0.67 1.49 -7.15
CA ARG A 63 -1.91 1.95 -6.50
C ARG A 63 -1.74 2.10 -4.99
N LEU A 64 -1.17 1.08 -4.35
CA LEU A 64 -0.91 1.09 -2.91
C LEU A 64 0.03 2.25 -2.52
N LEU A 65 1.03 2.54 -3.35
CA LEU A 65 1.95 3.66 -3.15
C LEU A 65 1.25 5.03 -3.26
N VAL A 66 0.34 5.19 -4.21
CA VAL A 66 -0.45 6.43 -4.36
C VAL A 66 -1.30 6.66 -3.10
N ASP A 67 -1.93 5.61 -2.58
CA ASP A 67 -2.74 5.68 -1.37
C ASP A 67 -1.93 6.07 -0.12
N LEU A 68 -0.66 5.66 -0.05
CA LEU A 68 0.23 5.89 1.09
C LEU A 68 1.17 7.09 0.92
N CYS A 69 1.06 7.83 -0.19
CA CYS A 69 2.03 8.88 -0.53
C CYS A 69 2.15 10.02 0.49
N ASN A 70 1.11 10.22 1.31
CA ASN A 70 1.06 11.26 2.34
C ASN A 70 1.56 10.78 3.71
N VAL A 71 1.94 9.50 3.85
CA VAL A 71 2.45 8.94 5.11
C VAL A 71 3.92 9.34 5.27
N PRO A 72 4.29 10.05 6.34
CA PRO A 72 5.64 10.60 6.48
C PRO A 72 6.70 9.53 6.78
N ASP A 73 6.37 8.50 7.56
CA ASP A 73 7.25 7.36 7.85
C ASP A 73 6.75 6.10 7.12
N LEU A 74 7.08 5.99 5.83
CA LEU A 74 6.69 4.87 4.98
C LEU A 74 7.87 3.93 4.73
N GLU A 75 7.74 2.69 5.21
CA GLU A 75 8.69 1.61 4.99
C GLU A 75 8.08 0.55 4.07
N LEU A 76 8.83 0.20 3.01
CA LEU A 76 8.42 -0.78 2.02
C LEU A 76 9.50 -1.84 1.88
N ILE A 77 9.13 -3.08 2.16
CA ILE A 77 10.05 -4.21 2.20
C ILE A 77 9.74 -5.13 1.01
N ASN A 78 10.77 -5.50 0.24
CA ASN A 78 10.67 -6.37 -0.95
C ASN A 78 9.78 -5.83 -2.09
N PHE A 79 9.62 -4.50 -2.20
CA PHE A 79 9.01 -3.89 -3.38
C PHE A 79 10.06 -3.73 -4.49
N GLN A 80 9.72 -4.15 -5.71
CA GLN A 80 10.61 -4.04 -6.87
C GLN A 80 10.81 -2.58 -7.33
N THR A 81 9.83 -1.73 -7.05
CA THR A 81 9.94 -0.30 -7.33
C THR A 81 10.74 0.39 -6.23
N LYS A 82 11.98 0.76 -6.53
CA LYS A 82 12.69 1.79 -5.78
C LYS A 82 11.89 3.08 -5.91
N LEU A 83 11.23 3.52 -4.84
CA LEU A 83 10.58 4.83 -4.78
C LEU A 83 11.67 5.90 -4.93
N ILE A 84 11.95 6.31 -6.17
CA ILE A 84 12.54 7.60 -6.42
C ILE A 84 11.34 8.56 -6.38
N VAL A 85 11.10 9.15 -5.21
CA VAL A 85 10.21 10.31 -5.10
C VAL A 85 10.95 11.45 -5.80
N SER A 86 10.93 11.44 -7.13
CA SER A 86 11.34 12.59 -7.91
C SER A 86 10.34 13.68 -7.58
N MET A 87 10.83 14.74 -6.94
CA MET A 87 10.15 16.03 -6.70
C MET A 87 9.83 16.75 -8.04
N SER A 88 9.37 15.99 -9.04
CA SER A 88 9.10 16.40 -10.41
C SER A 88 7.67 16.06 -10.84
N LEU A 89 6.92 15.26 -10.06
CA LEU A 89 5.50 14.99 -10.32
C LEU A 89 4.55 15.91 -9.54
N LEU A 90 5.05 16.62 -8.52
CA LEU A 90 4.28 17.64 -7.80
C LEU A 90 4.01 18.90 -8.65
N SER A 91 4.70 19.09 -9.78
CA SER A 91 4.46 20.19 -10.72
C SER A 91 3.50 19.83 -11.87
N SER A 92 2.96 18.61 -11.92
CA SER A 92 2.03 18.17 -12.98
C SER A 92 0.55 18.13 -12.55
N PHE A 93 0.27 18.38 -11.26
CA PHE A 93 -1.08 18.70 -10.78
C PHE A 93 -1.16 20.20 -10.49
N GLY A 94 -1.17 20.98 -11.58
CA GLY A 94 -1.54 22.39 -11.60
C GLY A 94 -2.69 22.59 -12.57
#